data_AF-A0A7J6UUU0-F1
#
_entry.id   AF-A0A7J6UUU0-F1
#
_cell.length_a   1.000
_cell.length_b   1.000
_cell.length_c   1.000
_cell.angle_alpha   90.00
_cell.angle_beta   90.00
_cell.angle_gamma   90.00
#
_symmetry.space_group_name_H-M   'P 1'
#
loop_
_entity.id
_entity.type
_entity.pdbx_description
1 polymer ?
#
loop_
_entity_poly.entity_id
_entity_poly.type
_entity_poly.pdbx_seq_one_letter_code
_entity_poly.pdbx_strand_id
1 'polypeptide(L)'
;MVRATFLYCCLLLLLRCSYAIYCDEDDCYDLLGVSQTANSSEIKKAYYKLSLKHHPDKNPDPESRKIFVKVANAYEVLISPILFS
;
A
#
# COMPACT_ATOMS: atom_id res chain seq x y z
N MET A 1 8.28 -38.47 10.38
CA MET A 1 7.26 -37.45 10.72
C MET A 1 7.82 -36.02 10.72
N VAL A 2 9.06 -35.78 11.19
CA VAL A 2 9.68 -34.43 11.27
C VAL A 2 10.18 -33.85 9.93
N ARG A 3 10.52 -34.70 8.96
CA ARG A 3 11.02 -34.29 7.62
C ARG A 3 9.97 -33.60 6.76
N ALA A 4 8.72 -34.08 6.81
CA ALA A 4 7.61 -33.53 6.02
C ALA A 4 7.10 -32.21 6.60
N THR A 5 7.09 -32.05 7.93
CA THR A 5 6.76 -30.78 8.58
C THR A 5 7.81 -29.70 8.34
N PHE A 6 9.10 -30.05 8.28
CA PHE A 6 10.16 -29.11 7.91
C PHE A 6 10.00 -28.59 6.47
N LEU A 7 9.70 -29.48 5.51
CA LEU A 7 9.45 -29.12 4.12
C LEU A 7 8.18 -28.28 3.95
N TYR A 8 7.10 -28.62 4.68
CA TYR A 8 5.84 -27.87 4.66
C TYR A 8 6.00 -26.47 5.31
N CYS A 9 6.78 -26.36 6.40
CA CYS A 9 7.11 -25.08 7.03
C CYS A 9 7.97 -24.21 6.10
N CYS A 10 8.93 -24.81 5.38
CA CYS A 10 9.77 -24.11 4.40
C CYS A 10 8.96 -23.65 3.16
N LEU A 11 8.01 -24.45 2.69
CA LEU A 11 7.09 -24.10 1.60
C LEU A 11 6.13 -22.96 2.00
N LEU A 12 5.64 -22.96 3.25
CA LEU A 12 4.80 -21.89 3.81
C LEU A 12 5.57 -20.58 4.05
N LEU A 13 6.86 -20.65 4.38
CA LEU A 13 7.74 -19.48 4.52
C LEU A 13 8.03 -18.80 3.17
N LEU A 14 8.09 -19.57 2.07
CA LEU A 14 8.26 -19.04 0.72
C LEU A 14 6.98 -18.40 0.15
N LEU A 15 5.80 -18.85 0.57
CA LEU A 15 4.49 -18.30 0.13
C LEU A 15 4.11 -16.95 0.77
N ARG A 16 4.83 -16.53 1.82
CA ARG A 16 4.52 -15.31 2.59
C ARG A 16 5.23 -14.04 2.09
N CYS A 17 6.15 -14.15 1.14
CA CYS A 17 7.11 -13.08 0.83
C CYS A 17 6.80 -12.20 -0.39
N SER A 18 5.68 -12.38 -1.10
CA SER A 18 5.41 -11.57 -2.30
C SER A 18 3.92 -11.39 -2.58
N TYR A 19 3.26 -10.58 -1.77
CA TYR A 19 2.03 -9.91 -2.21
C TYR A 19 2.36 -8.42 -2.30
N ALA A 20 3.05 -8.02 -3.37
CA ALA A 20 3.16 -6.62 -3.73
C ALA A 20 1.75 -6.13 -4.08
N ILE A 21 1.29 -5.10 -3.37
CA ILE A 21 -0.05 -4.54 -3.53
C ILE A 21 0.08 -3.36 -4.49
N TYR A 22 -0.56 -3.47 -5.65
CA TYR A 22 -0.51 -2.48 -6.72
C TYR A 22 -1.77 -1.63 -6.78
N CYS A 23 -1.57 -0.36 -7.10
CA CYS A 23 -2.59 0.67 -7.25
C CYS A 23 -2.51 1.16 -8.69
N ASP A 24 -3.24 0.47 -9.57
CA ASP A 24 -3.07 0.50 -11.02
C ASP A 24 -1.72 -0.10 -11.45
N GLU A 25 -0.83 0.73 -12.02
CA GLU A 25 0.50 0.33 -12.51
C GLU A 25 1.62 0.57 -11.48
N ASP A 26 1.31 1.28 -10.39
CA ASP A 26 2.29 1.72 -9.37
C ASP A 26 2.16 0.89 -8.07
N ASP A 27 3.27 0.73 -7.34
CA ASP A 27 3.25 0.14 -5.98
C ASP A 27 2.59 1.11 -4.98
N CYS A 28 1.60 0.63 -4.22
CA CYS A 28 0.82 1.48 -3.31
C CYS A 28 1.66 2.03 -2.14
N TYR A 29 2.65 1.26 -1.65
CA TYR A 29 3.54 1.69 -0.57
C TYR A 29 4.52 2.76 -1.08
N ASP A 30 5.02 2.60 -2.31
CA ASP A 30 5.89 3.58 -2.95
C ASP A 30 5.15 4.89 -3.26
N LEU A 31 3.89 4.83 -3.71
CA LEU A 31 3.05 6.01 -3.93
C LEU A 31 2.86 6.83 -2.65
N LEU A 32 2.72 6.17 -1.50
CA LEU A 32 2.63 6.83 -0.20
C LEU A 32 4.01 7.18 0.40
N GLY A 33 5.10 6.66 -0.16
CA GLY A 33 6.46 6.85 0.33
C GLY A 33 6.69 6.20 1.69
N VAL A 34 6.12 5.02 1.91
CA VAL A 34 6.23 4.26 3.18
C VAL A 34 6.80 2.86 2.93
N SER A 35 7.34 2.23 3.98
CA SER A 35 7.80 0.84 3.90
C SER A 35 6.62 -0.11 3.68
N GLN A 36 6.84 -1.24 3.00
CA GLN A 36 5.87 -2.35 2.94
C GLN A 36 5.50 -2.91 4.32
N THR A 37 6.37 -2.70 5.31
CA THR A 37 6.13 -3.05 6.72
C THR A 37 5.45 -1.94 7.53
N ALA A 38 5.03 -0.85 6.88
CA ALA A 38 4.42 0.28 7.56
C ALA A 38 3.09 -0.11 8.21
N ASN A 39 2.85 0.41 9.41
CA ASN A 39 1.60 0.21 10.11
C ASN A 39 0.52 1.20 9.63
N SER A 40 -0.74 0.94 9.99
CA SER A 40 -1.89 1.76 9.59
C SER A 40 -1.77 3.24 10.00
N SER A 41 -1.08 3.54 11.11
CA SER A 41 -0.85 4.91 11.58
C SER A 41 0.14 5.65 10.68
N GLU A 42 1.22 4.97 10.27
CA GLU A 42 2.22 5.50 9.33
C GLU A 42 1.60 5.75 7.95
N ILE A 43 0.80 4.80 7.45
CA ILE A 43 0.06 4.91 6.20
C ILE A 43 -0.89 6.12 6.24
N LYS A 44 -1.68 6.27 7.32
CA LYS A 44 -2.60 7.40 7.49
C LYS A 44 -1.87 8.74 7.57
N LYS A 45 -0.72 8.78 8.24
CA LYS A 45 0.10 9.99 8.36
C LYS A 45 0.70 10.40 7.00
N ALA A 46 1.17 9.44 6.23
CA ALA A 46 1.70 9.66 4.88
C ALA A 46 0.61 10.17 3.93
N TYR A 47 -0.55 9.52 3.92
CA TYR A 47 -1.73 9.97 3.18
C TYR A 47 -2.09 11.41 3.52
N TYR A 48 -2.25 11.76 4.79
CA TYR A 48 -2.62 13.12 5.20
C TYR A 48 -1.62 14.18 4.70
N LYS A 49 -0.31 13.89 4.80
CA LYS A 49 0.74 14.80 4.33
C LYS A 49 0.67 15.02 2.82
N LEU A 50 0.49 13.95 2.05
CA LEU A 50 0.42 14.02 0.59
C LEU A 50 -0.88 14.68 0.12
N SER A 51 -2.01 14.38 0.75
CA SER A 51 -3.30 15.00 0.44
C SER A 51 -3.30 16.50 0.68
N LEU A 52 -2.66 16.98 1.75
CA LEU A 52 -2.49 18.43 1.98
C LEU A 52 -1.57 19.07 0.93
N LYS A 53 -0.50 18.37 0.52
CA LYS A 53 0.44 18.85 -0.48
C LYS A 53 -0.21 18.94 -1.87
N HIS A 54 -1.06 17.99 -2.22
CA HIS A 54 -1.63 17.86 -3.56
C HIS A 54 -3.11 18.28 -3.66
N HIS A 55 -3.67 18.86 -2.59
CA HIS A 55 -5.09 19.24 -2.52
C HIS A 55 -5.48 20.17 -3.68
N PRO A 56 -6.59 19.89 -4.41
CA PRO A 56 -6.99 20.67 -5.58
C PRO A 56 -7.26 22.14 -5.27
N ASP A 57 -7.75 22.46 -4.07
CA ASP A 57 -8.00 23.85 -3.66
C ASP A 57 -6.72 24.68 -3.52
N LYS A 58 -5.59 24.05 -3.14
CA LYS A 58 -4.31 24.72 -2.92
C LYS A 58 -3.38 24.61 -4.12
N ASN A 59 -3.55 23.55 -4.92
CA ASN A 59 -2.77 23.28 -6.12
C ASN A 59 -3.72 22.95 -7.28
N PRO A 60 -4.08 23.95 -8.11
CA PRO A 60 -4.99 23.77 -9.25
C PRO A 60 -4.34 23.04 -10.44
N ASP A 61 -3.06 22.68 -10.32
CA ASP A 61 -2.31 21.99 -11.36
C ASP A 61 -2.92 20.60 -11.68
N PRO A 62 -3.11 20.27 -12.98
CA PRO A 62 -3.68 18.99 -13.39
C PRO A 62 -2.88 17.76 -12.91
N GLU A 63 -1.55 17.86 -12.83
CA GLU A 63 -0.71 16.76 -12.31
C GLU A 63 -0.89 16.59 -10.80
N SER A 64 -1.03 17.70 -10.06
CA SER A 64 -1.36 17.63 -8.64
C SER A 64 -2.67 16.88 -8.38
N ARG A 65 -3.69 17.11 -9.23
CA ARG A 65 -4.96 16.37 -9.14
C ARG A 65 -4.76 14.87 -9.41
N LYS A 66 -3.96 14.49 -10.41
CA LYS A 66 -3.65 13.08 -10.69
C LYS A 66 -2.96 12.42 -9.50
N ILE A 67 -1.96 13.09 -8.91
CA ILE A 67 -1.24 12.59 -7.73
C ILE A 67 -2.20 12.44 -6.55
N PHE A 68 -3.08 13.42 -6.32
CA PHE A 68 -4.07 13.36 -5.24
C PHE A 68 -4.97 12.12 -5.37
N VAL A 69 -5.45 11.81 -6.58
CA VAL A 69 -6.27 10.61 -6.84
C VAL A 69 -5.46 9.33 -6.60
N LYS A 70 -4.24 9.24 -7.12
CA LYS A 70 -3.36 8.07 -6.90
C LYS A 70 -3.09 7.81 -5.41
N VAL A 71 -2.81 8.86 -4.65
CA VAL A 71 -2.55 8.80 -3.20
C VAL A 71 -3.80 8.36 -2.44
N ALA A 72 -4.99 8.82 -2.84
CA ALA A 72 -6.25 8.39 -2.25
C ALA A 72 -6.52 6.89 -2.50
N ASN A 73 -6.36 6.43 -3.74
CA ASN A 73 -6.50 5.02 -4.10
C ASN A 73 -5.50 4.15 -3.31
N ALA A 74 -4.24 4.56 -3.20
CA ALA A 74 -3.23 3.85 -2.42
C ALA A 74 -3.59 3.72 -0.94
N TYR A 75 -4.08 4.80 -0.34
CA TYR A 75 -4.56 4.76 1.03
C TYR A 75 -5.75 3.80 1.20
N GLU A 76 -6.74 3.86 0.29
CA GLU A 76 -7.92 2.98 0.35
C GLU A 76 -7.54 1.51 0.26
N VAL A 77 -6.68 1.15 -0.68
CA VAL A 77 -6.22 -0.24 -0.87
C VAL A 77 -5.45 -0.75 0.35
N LEU A 78 -4.56 0.07 0.93
CA LEU A 78 -3.72 -0.35 2.05
C LEU A 78 -4.45 -0.37 3.41
N ILE A 79 -5.47 0.48 3.59
CA ILE A 79 -6.23 0.56 4.83
C ILE A 79 -7.45 -0.36 4.84
N SER A 80 -7.94 -0.76 3.65
CA SER A 80 -9.09 -1.63 3.52
C SER A 80 -8.72 -3.05 3.97
N PRO A 81 -9.43 -3.62 4.96
CA PRO A 81 -9.32 -5.03 5.27
C PRO A 81 -10.07 -5.81 4.18
N ILE A 82 -9.39 -6.06 3.05
CA ILE A 82 -9.70 -7.06 2.01
C ILE A 82 -11.22 -7.28 1.82
N LEU A 83 -11.81 -6.53 0.87
CA LEU A 83 -13.11 -6.83 0.26
C LEU A 83 -13.05 -8.12 -0.57
N PHE A 84 -12.97 -9.27 0.12
CA PHE A 84 -13.39 -10.57 -0.39
C PHE A 84 -14.19 -11.28 0.71
N SER A 85 -15.45 -10.84 0.85
CA SER A 85 -16.57 -11.64 1.38
C SER A 85 -17.58 -11.83 0.28
#